data_AF-A0A917BCL8-F1
#
_entry.id   AF-A0A917BCL8-F1
#
_cell.length_a   1.000
_cell.length_b   1.000
_cell.length_c   1.000
_cell.angle_alpha   90.00
_cell.angle_beta   90.00
_cell.angle_gamma   90.00
#
_symmetry.space_group_name_H-M   'P 1'
#
loop_
_entity.id
_entity.type
_entity.pdbx_description
1 polymer ?
#
loop_
_entity_poly.entity_id
_entity_poly.type
_entity_poly.pdbx_seq_one_letter_code
_entity_poly.pdbx_strand_id
1 'polypeptide(L)'
;MPTLPSTDAMLMIEVTRAVLQHVEEHAAIYRFGLSEASGANSLHAMLAGHFEASIRLLVDQHTLTIADDGAQPDPGLADFAARYISNGTVGVITGWLSEDEPRSIDAVLHAYGRLLPRWWPLTE
;
A
#
# COMPACT_ATOMS: atom_id res chain seq x y z
N MET A 1 3.58 -23.44 -15.44
CA MET A 1 4.58 -23.26 -14.36
C MET A 1 4.29 -21.93 -13.70
N PRO A 2 4.22 -21.82 -12.37
CA PRO A 2 4.21 -20.51 -11.73
C PRO A 2 5.57 -19.86 -12.01
N THR A 3 5.56 -18.67 -12.60
CA THR A 3 6.74 -17.81 -12.73
C THR A 3 7.14 -17.37 -11.34
N LEU A 4 8.41 -17.51 -10.97
CA LEU A 4 8.91 -16.98 -9.71
C LEU A 4 8.77 -15.44 -9.73
N PRO A 5 8.36 -14.82 -8.62
CA PRO A 5 8.24 -13.37 -8.55
C PRO A 5 9.60 -12.72 -8.81
N SER A 6 9.57 -11.56 -9.49
CA SER A 6 10.78 -10.75 -9.71
C SER A 6 11.41 -10.31 -8.38
N THR A 7 12.71 -10.01 -8.38
CA THR A 7 13.42 -9.49 -7.18
C THR A 7 12.75 -8.24 -6.62
N ASP A 8 12.27 -7.34 -7.48
CA ASP A 8 11.59 -6.11 -7.07
C ASP A 8 10.24 -6.39 -6.41
N ALA A 9 9.50 -7.41 -6.89
CA ALA A 9 8.27 -7.88 -6.26
C ALA A 9 8.55 -8.45 -4.85
N MET A 10 9.59 -9.27 -4.69
CA MET A 10 9.97 -9.78 -3.36
C MET A 10 10.36 -8.66 -2.40
N LEU A 11 11.14 -7.67 -2.85
CA LEU A 11 11.52 -6.51 -2.04
C LEU A 11 10.29 -5.69 -1.63
N MET A 12 9.33 -5.49 -2.53
CA MET A 12 8.08 -4.79 -2.20
C MET A 12 7.26 -5.54 -1.15
N ILE A 13 7.18 -6.87 -1.23
CA ILE A 13 6.53 -7.72 -0.23
C ILE A 13 7.22 -7.56 1.13
N GLU A 14 8.55 -7.62 1.16
CA GLU A 14 9.34 -7.48 2.40
C GLU A 14 9.16 -6.10 3.04
N VAL A 15 9.22 -5.03 2.24
CA VAL A 15 9.00 -3.66 2.73
C VAL A 15 7.58 -3.48 3.25
N THR A 16 6.57 -3.97 2.52
CA THR A 16 5.17 -3.88 2.96
C THR A 16 4.95 -4.66 4.26
N ARG A 17 5.56 -5.85 4.37
CA ARG A 17 5.53 -6.65 5.61
C ARG A 17 6.17 -5.90 6.77
N ALA A 18 7.34 -5.29 6.57
CA ALA A 18 8.03 -4.54 7.61
C ALA A 18 7.19 -3.36 8.12
N VAL A 19 6.49 -2.66 7.21
CA VAL A 19 5.53 -1.60 7.58
C VAL A 19 4.40 -2.16 8.44
N LEU A 20 3.79 -3.29 8.06
CA LEU A 20 2.71 -3.91 8.83
C LEU A 20 3.19 -4.42 10.20
N GLN A 21 4.40 -4.97 10.29
CA GLN A 21 5.02 -5.34 11.57
C GLN A 21 5.18 -4.13 12.48
N HIS A 22 5.71 -3.03 11.95
CA HIS A 22 5.84 -1.79 12.71
C HIS A 22 4.48 -1.25 13.17
N VAL A 23 3.46 -1.30 12.31
CA VAL A 23 2.09 -0.90 12.68
C VAL A 23 1.55 -1.78 13.79
N GLU A 24 1.77 -3.10 13.76
CA GLU A 24 1.33 -4.02 14.81
C GLU A 24 2.01 -3.72 16.15
N GLU A 25 3.33 -3.54 16.13
CA GLU A 25 4.14 -3.19 17.32
C GLU A 25 3.65 -1.88 17.98
N HIS A 26 3.05 -0.99 17.19
CA HIS A 26 2.54 0.31 17.63
C HIS A 26 1.01 0.45 17.47
N ALA A 27 0.26 -0.65 17.49
CA ALA A 27 -1.16 -0.67 17.08
C ALA A 27 -2.03 0.33 17.85
N ALA A 28 -1.78 0.58 19.13
CA ALA A 28 -2.53 1.56 19.92
C ALA A 28 -2.41 3.00 19.36
N ILE A 29 -1.19 3.39 18.92
CA ILE A 29 -0.93 4.72 18.35
C ILE A 29 -1.64 4.84 17.01
N TYR A 30 -1.51 3.82 16.15
CA TYR A 30 -2.14 3.83 14.83
C TYR A 30 -3.67 3.77 14.92
N ARG A 31 -4.25 2.96 15.80
CA ARG A 31 -5.71 2.91 16.03
C ARG A 31 -6.26 4.26 16.46
N PHE A 32 -5.57 4.93 17.40
CA PHE A 32 -5.99 6.26 17.82
C PHE A 32 -5.85 7.26 16.67
N GLY A 33 -4.67 7.34 16.06
CA GLY A 33 -4.34 8.31 15.01
C GLY A 33 -5.11 8.13 13.69
N LEU A 34 -5.59 6.92 13.41
CA LEU A 34 -6.43 6.61 12.23
C LEU A 34 -7.93 6.61 12.53
N SER A 35 -8.33 6.72 13.80
CA SER A 35 -9.75 6.86 14.14
C SER A 35 -10.32 8.20 13.67
N GLU A 36 -11.63 8.23 13.43
CA GLU A 36 -12.35 9.47 13.11
C GLU A 36 -12.17 10.56 14.18
N ALA A 37 -11.93 10.15 15.44
CA ALA A 37 -11.71 11.06 16.56
C ALA A 37 -10.42 11.90 16.42
N SER A 38 -9.47 11.50 15.57
CA SER A 38 -8.25 12.27 15.30
C SER A 38 -8.49 13.49 14.40
N GLY A 39 -9.65 13.59 13.74
CA GLY A 39 -10.07 14.77 12.98
C GLY A 39 -9.00 15.28 12.00
N ALA A 40 -8.75 16.59 12.02
CA ALA A 40 -7.78 17.24 11.13
C ALA A 40 -6.31 16.83 11.35
N ASN A 41 -5.99 16.18 12.48
CA ASN A 41 -4.65 15.66 12.79
C ASN A 41 -4.52 14.15 12.56
N SER A 42 -5.44 13.58 11.76
CA SER A 42 -5.40 12.15 11.44
C SER A 42 -4.07 11.77 10.82
N LEU A 43 -3.53 10.62 11.26
CA LEU A 43 -2.38 9.99 10.64
C LEU A 43 -2.66 9.62 9.18
N HIS A 44 -3.92 9.55 8.75
CA HIS A 44 -4.28 9.16 7.39
C HIS A 44 -3.61 10.04 6.34
N ALA A 45 -3.75 11.37 6.45
CA ALA A 45 -3.19 12.30 5.46
C ALA A 45 -1.65 12.22 5.40
N MET A 46 -1.01 12.06 6.55
CA MET A 46 0.45 11.93 6.65
C MET A 46 0.95 10.62 6.03
N LEU A 47 0.31 9.49 6.37
CA LEU A 47 0.68 8.18 5.81
C LEU A 47 0.39 8.11 4.31
N ALA A 48 -0.79 8.57 3.87
CA ALA A 48 -1.14 8.62 2.46
C ALA A 48 -0.13 9.48 1.68
N GLY A 49 0.25 10.65 2.19
CA GLY A 49 1.28 11.48 1.57
C GLY A 49 2.66 10.83 1.53
N HIS A 50 3.05 10.09 2.58
CA HIS A 50 4.31 9.36 2.62
C HIS A 50 4.36 8.20 1.60
N PHE A 51 3.29 7.42 1.52
CA PHE A 51 3.17 6.36 0.50
C PHE A 51 3.14 6.97 -0.90
N GLU A 52 2.41 8.06 -1.12
CA GLU A 52 2.30 8.71 -2.43
C GLU A 52 3.66 9.21 -2.93
N ALA A 53 4.45 9.84 -2.05
CA ALA A 53 5.81 10.25 -2.36
C ALA A 53 6.72 9.05 -2.67
N SER A 54 6.60 7.96 -1.91
CA SER A 54 7.38 6.73 -2.14
C SER A 54 7.04 6.09 -3.49
N ILE A 55 5.75 5.99 -3.83
CA ILE A 55 5.31 5.41 -5.11
C ILE A 55 5.81 6.27 -6.28
N ARG A 56 5.67 7.59 -6.20
CA ARG A 56 6.19 8.50 -7.24
C ARG A 56 7.70 8.34 -7.43
N LEU A 57 8.46 8.23 -6.35
CA LEU A 57 9.91 7.99 -6.43
C LEU A 57 10.24 6.69 -7.17
N LEU A 58 9.51 5.60 -6.90
CA LEU A 58 9.72 4.32 -7.58
C LEU A 58 9.35 4.36 -9.07
N VAL A 59 8.32 5.14 -9.42
CA VAL A 59 7.96 5.39 -10.83
C VAL A 59 9.06 6.20 -11.51
N ASP A 60 9.53 7.29 -10.90
CA ASP A 60 10.59 8.15 -11.44
C ASP A 60 11.92 7.37 -11.63
N GLN A 61 12.21 6.43 -10.72
CA GLN A 61 13.36 5.54 -10.79
C GLN A 61 13.18 4.34 -11.74
N HIS A 62 12.02 4.21 -12.37
CA HIS A 62 11.67 3.11 -13.27
C HIS A 62 11.68 1.73 -12.59
N THR A 63 11.62 1.70 -11.25
CA THR A 63 11.47 0.47 -10.44
C THR A 63 10.03 -0.02 -10.43
N LEU A 64 9.06 0.89 -10.57
CA LEU A 64 7.64 0.58 -10.73
C LEU A 64 7.17 1.06 -12.10
N THR A 65 6.66 0.12 -12.92
CA THR A 65 6.04 0.45 -14.20
C THR A 65 4.52 0.37 -14.08
N ILE A 66 3.84 1.48 -14.36
CA ILE A 66 2.39 1.52 -14.42
C ILE A 66 1.98 1.08 -15.82
N ALA A 67 1.30 -0.06 -15.91
CA ALA A 67 0.79 -0.51 -17.20
C ALA A 67 -0.43 0.33 -17.59
N ASP A 68 -0.30 1.05 -18.70
CA ASP A 68 -1.40 1.71 -19.38
C ASP A 68 -1.83 0.81 -20.54
N ASP A 69 -2.97 0.12 -20.39
CA ASP A 69 -3.60 -0.69 -21.43
C ASP A 69 -4.60 0.13 -22.29
N GLY A 70 -4.66 1.44 -22.05
CA GLY A 70 -5.50 2.37 -22.78
C GLY A 70 -5.07 2.54 -24.24
N ALA A 71 -6.05 2.87 -25.09
CA ALA A 71 -5.81 3.14 -26.51
C ALA A 71 -4.97 4.42 -26.73
N GLN A 72 -4.89 5.31 -25.74
CA GLN A 72 -4.00 6.47 -25.72
C GLN A 72 -3.35 6.60 -24.35
N PRO A 73 -2.05 6.95 -24.27
CA PRO A 73 -1.37 7.19 -23.01
C PRO A 73 -2.07 8.29 -22.20
N ASP A 74 -2.45 8.01 -20.96
CA ASP A 74 -2.95 9.03 -20.03
C ASP A 74 -1.79 9.57 -19.18
N PRO A 75 -1.31 10.81 -19.42
CA PRO A 75 -0.22 11.39 -18.65
C PRO A 75 -0.56 11.60 -17.17
N GLY A 76 -1.85 11.57 -16.78
CA GLY A 76 -2.30 11.66 -15.40
C GLY A 76 -2.39 10.32 -14.67
N LEU A 77 -2.35 9.19 -15.39
CA LEU A 77 -2.58 7.86 -14.81
C LEU A 77 -1.60 7.55 -13.67
N ALA A 78 -0.34 7.95 -13.82
CA ALA A 78 0.66 7.72 -12.79
C ALA A 78 0.35 8.46 -11.47
N ASP A 79 -0.13 9.69 -11.57
CA ASP A 79 -0.53 10.49 -10.41
C ASP A 79 -1.79 9.91 -9.73
N PHE A 80 -2.78 9.51 -10.54
CA PHE A 80 -4.00 8.88 -10.05
C PHE A 80 -3.71 7.55 -9.37
N ALA A 81 -2.85 6.72 -9.96
CA ALA A 81 -2.43 5.45 -9.41
C ALA A 81 -1.69 5.63 -8.07
N ALA A 82 -0.74 6.56 -8.01
CA ALA A 82 -0.02 6.84 -6.76
C ALA A 82 -0.97 7.27 -5.63
N ARG A 83 -1.91 8.18 -5.91
CA ARG A 83 -2.92 8.61 -4.92
C ARG A 83 -3.87 7.49 -4.53
N TYR A 84 -4.39 6.76 -5.50
CA TYR A 84 -5.35 5.67 -5.28
C TYR A 84 -4.73 4.59 -4.39
N ILE A 85 -3.53 4.13 -4.74
CA ILE A 85 -2.86 3.05 -4.01
C ILE A 85 -2.46 3.52 -2.62
N SER A 86 -1.92 4.74 -2.48
CA SER A 86 -1.54 5.28 -1.17
C SER A 86 -2.72 5.37 -0.20
N ASN A 87 -3.85 5.91 -0.66
CA ASN A 87 -5.06 5.97 0.16
C ASN A 87 -5.64 4.57 0.43
N GLY A 88 -5.60 3.69 -0.57
CA GLY A 88 -5.99 2.28 -0.42
C GLY A 88 -5.19 1.54 0.64
N THR A 89 -3.85 1.71 0.65
CA THR A 89 -2.95 1.13 1.66
C THR A 89 -3.34 1.56 3.07
N VAL A 90 -3.56 2.86 3.29
CA VAL A 90 -3.98 3.36 4.60
C VAL A 90 -5.36 2.83 4.99
N GLY A 91 -6.29 2.72 4.02
CA GLY A 91 -7.59 2.12 4.24
C GLY A 91 -7.51 0.64 4.66
N VAL A 92 -6.65 -0.14 4.02
CA VAL A 92 -6.40 -1.55 4.38
C VAL A 92 -5.81 -1.65 5.79
N ILE A 93 -4.82 -0.83 6.13
CA ILE A 93 -4.23 -0.78 7.48
C ILE A 93 -5.31 -0.44 8.52
N THR A 94 -6.15 0.56 8.23
CA THR A 94 -7.22 0.99 9.15
C THR A 94 -8.25 -0.12 9.37
N GLY A 95 -8.66 -0.81 8.30
CA GLY A 95 -9.56 -1.96 8.40
C GLY A 95 -8.95 -3.09 9.20
N TRP A 96 -7.70 -3.46 8.92
CA TRP A 96 -6.97 -4.51 9.61
C TRP A 96 -6.77 -4.22 11.11
N LEU A 97 -6.44 -2.97 11.48
CA LEU A 97 -6.31 -2.55 12.88
C LEU A 97 -7.63 -2.61 13.68
N SER A 98 -8.76 -2.71 12.98
CA SER A 98 -10.10 -2.83 13.58
C SER A 98 -10.50 -4.28 13.87
N GLU A 99 -9.73 -5.26 13.38
CA GLU A 99 -9.94 -6.69 13.67
C GLU A 99 -9.56 -7.04 15.13
N ASP A 100 -10.13 -8.13 15.63
CA ASP A 100 -9.77 -8.68 16.94
C ASP A 100 -8.36 -9.31 16.92
N GLU A 101 -7.68 -9.26 18.06
CA GLU A 101 -6.37 -9.90 18.23
C GLU A 101 -6.49 -11.42 18.46
N PRO A 102 -5.52 -12.22 17.97
CA PRO A 102 -4.31 -11.82 17.26
C PRO A 102 -4.56 -11.56 15.77
N ARG A 103 -3.97 -10.47 15.27
CA ARG A 103 -4.09 -10.03 13.87
C ARG A 103 -3.01 -10.68 13.01
N SER A 104 -3.40 -11.24 11.86
CA SER A 104 -2.46 -11.94 10.96
C SER A 104 -1.93 -11.01 9.87
N ILE A 105 -0.61 -10.74 9.91
CA ILE A 105 0.09 -9.95 8.88
C ILE A 105 0.02 -10.66 7.51
N ASP A 106 0.12 -11.99 7.49
CA ASP A 106 0.03 -12.76 6.25
C ASP A 106 -1.36 -12.67 5.61
N ALA A 107 -2.41 -12.68 6.44
CA ALA A 107 -3.79 -12.57 5.96
C ALA A 107 -4.06 -11.21 5.33
N VAL A 108 -3.65 -10.12 5.99
CA VAL A 108 -3.82 -8.76 5.44
C VAL A 108 -2.94 -8.53 4.21
N LEU A 109 -1.71 -9.04 4.16
CA LEU A 109 -0.86 -8.97 2.96
C LEU A 109 -1.52 -9.68 1.77
N HIS A 110 -2.05 -10.88 2.00
CA HIS A 110 -2.75 -11.63 0.95
C HIS A 110 -4.02 -10.91 0.48
N ALA A 111 -4.80 -10.35 1.42
CA ALA A 111 -5.98 -9.55 1.07
C ALA A 111 -5.59 -8.28 0.30
N TYR A 112 -4.53 -7.58 0.72
CA TYR A 112 -4.03 -6.37 0.07
C TYR A 112 -3.56 -6.65 -1.36
N GLY A 113 -2.80 -7.73 -1.57
CA GLY A 113 -2.38 -8.17 -2.92
C GLY A 113 -3.56 -8.34 -3.88
N ARG A 114 -4.70 -8.88 -3.41
CA ARG A 114 -5.90 -9.08 -4.24
C ARG A 114 -6.62 -7.78 -4.63
N LEU A 115 -6.38 -6.67 -3.94
CA LEU A 115 -7.00 -5.37 -4.20
C LEU A 115 -6.20 -4.52 -5.19
N LEU A 116 -4.92 -4.87 -5.39
CA LEU A 116 -4.01 -4.07 -6.18
C LEU A 116 -4.17 -4.33 -7.68
N PRO A 117 -3.86 -3.33 -8.53
CA PRO A 117 -3.85 -3.53 -9.97
C PRO A 117 -2.85 -4.61 -10.38
N ARG A 118 -3.12 -5.36 -11.44
CA ARG A 118 -2.27 -6.48 -11.91
C ARG A 118 -0.83 -6.12 -12.28
N TRP A 119 -0.58 -4.84 -12.57
CA TRP A 119 0.77 -4.34 -12.85
C TRP A 119 1.55 -4.00 -11.57
N TRP A 120 0.91 -4.12 -10.39
CA TRP A 120 1.54 -3.87 -9.12
C TRP A 120 2.41 -5.07 -8.67
N PRO A 121 3.60 -4.86 -8.10
CA PRO A 121 4.51 -5.96 -7.75
C PRO A 121 3.99 -6.97 -6.70
N LEU A 122 2.90 -6.66 -5.98
CA LEU A 122 2.28 -7.55 -4.98
C LEU A 122 1.18 -8.47 -5.56
N THR A 123 0.87 -8.38 -6.86
CA THR A 123 -0.19 -9.21 -7.47
C THR A 123 0.31 -10.52 -8.10
N GLU A 124 1.62 -10.78 -8.06
CA GLU A 124 2.25 -11.98 -8.63
C GLU A 124 2.25 -13.18 -7.67
#